data_AF-A0A7L4RPC6-F1
#
_entry.id   AF-A0A7L4RPC6-F1
#
_cell.length_a   1.000
_cell.length_b   1.000
_cell.length_c   1.000
_cell.angle_alpha   90.00
_cell.angle_beta   90.00
_cell.angle_gamma   90.00
#
_symmetry.space_group_name_H-M   'P 1'
#
loop_
_entity.id
_entity.type
_entity.pdbx_description
1 polymer ?
#
loop_
_entity_poly.entity_id
_entity_poly.type
_entity_poly.pdbx_seq_one_letter_code
_entity_poly.pdbx_strand_id
1 'polypeptide(L)'
;MRRALQRKRKTFRKSVSGKTVLFKRRKPSKATCGLCGTLLHGVPNRRIAELGKLSKTEKRPERKFGGVLCAHCAQRVIIDKTRLKSGALKAEDIPLNRLNYVKALKG
;
A
#
# COMPACT_ATOMS: atom_id res chain seq x y z
N MET A 1 22.18 11.52 -23.07
CA MET A 1 20.97 10.67 -22.90
C MET A 1 21.26 9.21 -22.45
N ARG A 2 22.11 8.96 -21.43
CA ARG A 2 22.47 7.58 -20.99
C ARG A 2 21.70 7.05 -19.74
N ARG A 3 20.89 7.86 -19.08
CA ARG A 3 20.22 7.52 -17.79
C ARG A 3 19.17 6.40 -17.88
N ALA A 4 18.57 6.15 -19.03
CA ALA A 4 17.43 5.24 -19.16
C ALA A 4 17.80 3.73 -19.09
N LEU A 5 19.04 3.37 -19.44
CA LEU A 5 19.53 1.98 -19.41
C LEU A 5 19.99 1.55 -18.00
N GLN A 6 20.61 2.46 -17.23
CA GLN A 6 21.10 2.17 -15.86
C GLN A 6 20.00 1.77 -14.86
N ARG A 7 18.74 2.18 -15.07
CA ARG A 7 17.61 1.84 -14.18
C ARG A 7 17.00 0.45 -14.44
N LYS A 8 17.46 -0.28 -15.46
CA LYS A 8 16.92 -1.60 -15.84
C LYS A 8 17.88 -2.72 -15.40
N ARG A 9 17.34 -3.78 -14.79
CA ARG A 9 18.07 -5.00 -14.43
C ARG A 9 18.29 -5.84 -15.69
N LYS A 10 19.55 -6.18 -15.98
CA LYS A 10 19.93 -7.12 -17.04
C LYS A 10 19.54 -8.54 -16.60
N THR A 11 18.86 -9.27 -17.48
CA THR A 11 18.46 -10.67 -17.26
C THR A 11 18.77 -11.48 -18.52
N PHE A 12 19.44 -12.61 -18.34
CA PHE A 12 19.74 -13.53 -19.44
C PHE A 12 18.63 -14.57 -19.54
N ARG A 13 18.12 -14.83 -20.76
CA ARG A 13 17.20 -15.93 -21.03
C ARG A 13 17.67 -16.68 -22.28
N LYS A 14 17.45 -17.99 -22.29
CA LYS A 14 17.59 -18.80 -23.51
C LYS A 14 16.36 -18.51 -24.39
N SER A 15 16.60 -18.11 -25.62
CA SER A 15 15.62 -18.03 -26.71
C SER A 15 15.85 -19.22 -27.66
N VAL A 16 14.90 -19.44 -28.59
CA VAL A 16 14.98 -20.51 -29.58
C VAL A 16 16.26 -20.39 -30.43
N SER A 17 16.71 -19.17 -30.69
CA SER A 17 17.90 -18.85 -31.52
C SER A 17 19.22 -18.77 -30.72
N GLY A 18 19.21 -19.03 -29.41
CA GLY A 18 20.42 -18.96 -28.57
C GLY A 18 20.23 -18.21 -27.25
N LYS A 19 21.28 -17.55 -26.74
CA LYS A 19 21.21 -16.77 -25.48
C LYS A 19 20.89 -15.31 -25.79
N THR A 20 19.76 -14.78 -25.30
CA THR A 20 19.37 -13.37 -25.49
C THR A 20 19.40 -12.59 -24.17
N VAL A 21 19.89 -11.35 -24.22
CA VAL A 21 19.90 -10.41 -23.10
C VAL A 21 18.60 -9.60 -23.10
N LEU A 22 17.83 -9.67 -22.01
CA LEU A 22 16.66 -8.81 -21.80
C LEU A 22 16.88 -7.83 -20.64
N PHE A 23 16.41 -6.60 -20.82
CA PHE A 23 16.43 -5.57 -19.77
C PHE A 23 15.05 -5.43 -19.14
N LYS A 24 14.91 -5.86 -17.89
CA LYS A 24 13.68 -5.71 -17.11
C LYS A 24 13.81 -4.57 -16.11
N ARG A 25 12.83 -3.67 -16.07
CA ARG A 25 12.75 -2.67 -15.00
C ARG A 25 12.50 -3.36 -13.64
N ARG A 26 12.96 -2.77 -12.53
CA ARG A 26 12.80 -3.31 -11.17
C ARG A 26 11.35 -3.31 -10.70
N LYS A 27 10.95 -4.31 -9.90
CA LYS A 27 9.63 -4.33 -9.25
C LYS A 27 9.58 -3.26 -8.14
N PRO A 28 8.45 -2.58 -7.95
CA PRO A 28 8.29 -1.64 -6.84
C PRO A 28 8.31 -2.37 -5.50
N SER A 29 8.63 -1.62 -4.43
CA SER A 29 8.56 -2.10 -3.05
C SER A 29 7.15 -2.50 -2.66
N LYS A 30 7.04 -3.33 -1.62
CA LYS A 30 5.75 -3.70 -1.04
C LYS A 30 5.10 -2.47 -0.39
N ALA A 31 3.76 -2.44 -0.38
CA ALA A 31 3.02 -1.38 0.30
C ALA A 31 3.18 -1.52 1.83
N THR A 32 3.27 -0.38 2.52
CA THR A 32 3.44 -0.30 3.98
C THR A 32 2.29 0.47 4.60
N CYS A 33 2.02 0.20 5.87
CA CYS A 33 1.00 0.89 6.65
C CYS A 33 1.41 2.34 6.90
N GLY A 34 0.49 3.29 6.68
CA GLY A 34 0.76 4.71 6.91
C GLY A 34 1.00 5.11 8.37
N LEU A 35 0.64 4.26 9.34
CA LEU A 35 0.81 4.53 10.77
C LEU A 35 2.03 3.84 11.38
N CYS A 36 2.15 2.53 11.19
CA CYS A 36 3.18 1.72 11.85
C CYS A 36 4.26 1.19 10.90
N GLY A 37 4.15 1.45 9.59
CA GLY A 37 5.14 0.99 8.60
C GLY A 37 5.12 -0.52 8.30
N THR A 38 4.26 -1.31 8.96
CA THR A 38 4.16 -2.76 8.70
C THR A 38 3.75 -3.05 7.26
N LEU A 39 4.22 -4.17 6.70
CA LEU A 39 3.86 -4.62 5.36
C LEU A 39 2.34 -4.84 5.23
N LEU A 40 1.74 -4.35 4.14
CA LEU A 40 0.33 -4.56 3.84
C LEU A 40 0.13 -5.82 3.00
N HIS A 41 -0.63 -6.76 3.54
CA HIS A 41 -1.07 -7.95 2.83
C HIS A 41 -2.28 -7.63 1.95
N GLY A 42 -2.37 -8.28 0.80
CA GLY A 42 -3.48 -8.11 -0.15
C GLY A 42 -3.39 -6.87 -1.06
N VAL A 43 -2.27 -6.11 -1.01
CA VAL A 43 -2.01 -5.01 -1.97
C VAL A 43 -0.95 -5.45 -2.97
N PRO A 44 -1.26 -5.50 -4.28
CA PRO A 44 -0.30 -5.93 -5.29
C PRO A 44 0.80 -4.88 -5.48
N ASN A 45 2.07 -5.29 -5.42
CA ASN A 45 3.22 -4.44 -5.72
C ASN A 45 3.57 -4.48 -7.22
N ARG A 46 2.70 -3.87 -8.03
CA ARG A 46 2.85 -3.75 -9.49
C ARG A 46 3.08 -2.29 -9.88
N ARG A 47 3.57 -2.06 -11.10
CA ARG A 47 3.69 -0.69 -11.60
C ARG A 47 2.32 -0.11 -11.92
N ILE A 48 2.22 1.22 -12.00
CA ILE A 48 0.98 1.93 -12.35
C ILE A 48 0.35 1.38 -13.64
N ALA A 49 1.16 1.15 -14.70
CA ALA A 49 0.68 0.57 -15.96
C ALA A 49 0.17 -0.88 -15.85
N GLU A 50 0.67 -1.66 -14.88
CA GLU A 50 0.19 -3.02 -14.61
C GLU A 50 -1.00 -3.01 -13.65
N LEU A 51 -1.01 -2.12 -12.66
CA LEU A 51 -2.14 -1.89 -11.76
C LEU A 51 -3.36 -1.44 -12.54
N GLY A 52 -3.22 -0.57 -13.55
CA GLY A 52 -4.33 -0.13 -14.40
C GLY A 52 -5.12 -1.29 -15.03
N LYS A 53 -4.46 -2.44 -15.28
CA LYS A 53 -5.06 -3.64 -15.87
C LYS A 53 -5.82 -4.52 -14.88
N LEU A 54 -5.57 -4.35 -13.58
CA LEU A 54 -6.25 -5.11 -12.53
C LEU A 54 -7.63 -4.53 -12.24
N SER A 55 -8.57 -5.40 -11.86
CA SER A 55 -9.89 -5.02 -11.38
C SER A 55 -9.81 -4.24 -10.05
N LYS A 56 -10.92 -3.62 -9.63
CA LYS A 56 -10.97 -2.82 -8.40
C LYS A 56 -10.75 -3.68 -7.15
N THR A 57 -11.23 -4.92 -7.13
CA THR A 57 -11.13 -5.86 -6.02
C THR A 57 -9.72 -6.44 -5.89
N GLU A 58 -9.03 -6.68 -7.01
CA GLU A 58 -7.64 -7.15 -7.00
C GLU A 58 -6.64 -6.09 -6.52
N LYS A 59 -7.00 -4.80 -6.59
CA LYS A 59 -6.13 -3.68 -6.18
C LYS A 59 -6.10 -3.48 -4.67
N ARG A 60 -7.18 -3.80 -3.95
CA ARG A 60 -7.31 -3.48 -2.53
C ARG A 60 -8.28 -4.43 -1.81
N PRO A 61 -8.02 -4.74 -0.54
CA PRO A 61 -9.03 -5.35 0.32
C PRO A 61 -10.25 -4.44 0.50
N GLU A 62 -11.44 -5.02 0.65
CA GLU A 62 -12.71 -4.28 0.73
C GLU A 62 -12.98 -3.60 2.08
N ARG A 63 -12.22 -3.96 3.13
CA ARG A 63 -12.37 -3.34 4.46
C ARG A 63 -12.07 -1.83 4.45
N LYS A 64 -12.60 -1.12 5.46
CA LYS A 64 -12.27 0.30 5.69
C LYS A 64 -10.76 0.49 5.82
N PHE A 65 -10.24 1.52 5.14
CA PHE A 65 -8.81 1.80 4.98
C PHE A 65 -7.97 0.64 4.40
N GLY A 66 -8.60 -0.24 3.62
CA GLY A 66 -7.92 -1.28 2.86
C GLY A 66 -6.87 -0.70 1.93
N GLY A 67 -5.64 -1.18 2.05
CA GLY A 67 -4.49 -0.71 1.28
C GLY A 67 -3.79 0.55 1.79
N VAL A 68 -4.25 1.12 2.91
CA VAL A 68 -3.62 2.28 3.56
C VAL A 68 -3.16 1.94 4.98
N LEU A 69 -4.04 1.28 5.75
CA LEU A 69 -3.77 0.86 7.13
C LEU A 69 -3.74 -0.66 7.23
N CYS A 70 -2.94 -1.20 8.14
CA CYS A 70 -3.03 -2.62 8.52
C CYS A 70 -4.31 -2.89 9.32
N ALA A 71 -4.70 -4.15 9.46
CA ALA A 71 -5.92 -4.54 10.16
C ALA A 71 -5.93 -4.04 11.62
N HIS A 72 -4.80 -4.16 12.31
CA HIS A 72 -4.64 -3.71 13.69
C HIS A 72 -4.84 -2.18 13.83
N CYS A 73 -4.20 -1.38 12.99
CA CYS A 73 -4.34 0.08 13.05
C CYS A 73 -5.76 0.51 12.69
N ALA A 74 -6.39 -0.14 11.71
CA ALA A 74 -7.77 0.14 11.32
C ALA A 74 -8.74 -0.15 12.48
N GLN A 75 -8.56 -1.26 13.21
CA GLN A 75 -9.36 -1.59 14.39
C GLN A 75 -9.23 -0.52 15.49
N ARG A 76 -8.00 -0.09 15.81
CA ARG A 76 -7.76 0.99 16.79
C ARG A 76 -8.48 2.27 16.40
N VAL A 77 -8.39 2.67 15.14
CA VAL A 77 -9.06 3.87 14.62
C VAL A 77 -10.59 3.77 14.76
N ILE A 78 -11.17 2.59 14.56
CA ILE A 78 -12.62 2.36 14.76
C ILE A 78 -12.98 2.48 16.25
N ILE A 79 -12.21 1.88 17.15
CA ILE A 79 -12.43 1.94 18.60
C ILE A 79 -12.30 3.39 19.12
N ASP A 80 -11.26 4.10 18.68
CA ASP A 80 -11.04 5.48 19.09
C ASP A 80 -12.21 6.35 18.64
N LYS A 81 -12.74 6.11 17.43
CA LYS A 81 -13.95 6.79 16.96
C LYS A 81 -15.19 6.47 17.81
N THR A 82 -15.41 5.21 18.18
CA THR A 82 -16.58 4.87 19.00
C THR A 82 -16.49 5.49 20.39
N ARG A 83 -15.29 5.54 20.98
CA ARG A 83 -15.04 6.19 22.27
C ARG A 83 -15.20 7.71 22.22
N LEU A 84 -14.78 8.36 21.13
CA LEU A 84 -15.07 9.78 20.91
C LEU A 84 -16.59 10.03 20.81
N LYS A 85 -17.32 9.15 20.10
CA LYS A 85 -18.78 9.26 19.98
C LYS A 85 -19.48 9.06 21.32
N SER A 86 -19.00 8.15 22.17
CA SER A 86 -19.58 7.90 23.49
C SER A 86 -19.13 8.88 24.57
N GLY A 87 -18.26 9.85 24.24
CA GLY A 87 -17.70 10.82 25.20
C GLY A 87 -16.68 10.23 26.19
N ALA A 88 -16.24 8.98 25.99
CA ALA A 88 -15.28 8.30 26.86
C ALA A 88 -13.82 8.72 26.61
N LEU A 89 -13.55 9.39 25.49
CA LEU A 89 -12.24 9.95 25.14
C LEU A 89 -12.43 11.35 24.56
N LYS A 90 -11.46 12.25 24.80
CA LYS A 90 -11.37 13.53 24.11
C LYS A 90 -10.46 13.41 22.90
N ALA A 91 -10.54 14.37 21.99
CA ALA A 91 -9.70 14.40 20.78
C ALA A 91 -8.21 14.63 21.11
N GLU A 92 -7.92 15.25 22.24
CA GLU A 92 -6.58 15.54 22.75
C GLU A 92 -5.83 14.25 23.17
N ASP A 93 -6.56 13.25 23.67
CA ASP A 93 -5.99 11.99 24.15
C ASP A 93 -5.49 11.08 23.01
N ILE A 94 -5.85 11.40 21.76
CA ILE A 94 -5.51 10.61 20.58
C ILE A 94 -4.24 11.19 19.94
N PRO A 95 -3.21 10.36 19.66
CA PRO A 95 -2.00 10.84 19.01
C PRO A 95 -2.31 11.42 17.62
N LEU A 96 -1.68 12.57 17.31
CA LEU A 96 -1.90 13.33 16.06
C LEU A 96 -1.85 12.47 14.79
N ASN A 97 -0.89 11.54 14.72
CA ASN A 97 -0.72 10.64 13.57
C ASN A 97 -1.99 9.82 13.28
N ARG A 98 -2.73 9.45 14.33
CA ARG A 98 -3.96 8.64 14.23
C ARG A 98 -5.21 9.49 14.07
N LEU A 99 -5.23 10.69 14.64
CA LEU A 99 -6.38 11.60 14.65
C LEU A 99 -6.93 11.86 13.24
N ASN A 100 -6.05 11.97 12.23
CA ASN A 100 -6.45 12.15 10.84
C ASN A 100 -7.34 11.01 10.31
N TYR A 101 -7.02 9.76 10.64
CA TYR A 101 -7.79 8.60 10.22
C TYR A 101 -9.12 8.48 10.98
N VAL A 102 -9.15 8.91 12.24
CA VAL A 102 -10.36 8.95 13.07
C VAL A 102 -11.35 9.99 12.53
N LYS A 103 -10.87 11.20 12.21
CA LYS A 103 -11.67 12.25 11.57
C LYS A 103 -12.15 11.85 10.16
N ALA A 104 -11.31 11.15 9.40
CA ALA A 104 -11.64 10.70 8.05
C ALA A 104 -12.72 9.61 8.00
N LEU A 105 -12.93 8.87 9.09
CA LEU A 105 -14.10 8.02 9.21
C LEU A 105 -15.34 8.93 9.27
N LYS A 106 -16.09 9.01 8.18
CA LYS A 106 -17.45 9.56 8.21
C LYS A 106 -18.35 8.59 8.98
N GLY A 107 -19.15 9.15 9.88
CA GLY A 107 -20.02 8.44 10.81
C GLY A 107 -21.44 8.53 10.33
#